data_AF-A0A9D3AYY5-F1
#
_entry.id   AF-A0A9D3AYY5-F1
#
_cell.length_a   1.000
_cell.length_b   1.000
_cell.length_c   1.000
_cell.angle_alpha   90.00
_cell.angle_beta   90.00
_cell.angle_gamma   90.00
#
_symmetry.space_group_name_H-M   'P 1'
#
loop_
_entity.id
_entity.type
_entity.pdbx_description
1 polymer ?
#
loop_
_entity_poly.entity_id
_entity_poly.type
_entity_poly.pdbx_seq_one_letter_code
_entity_poly.pdbx_strand_id
1 'polypeptide(L)'
;MGGPRGRLISASDRQTAIMLIKETVDSGAREAAACKELGITQRTLQRWRSKLSPIEDQRKHAKRPAPINKLSIEERQAIIETANRAEFKSLPPSQIVPRLADRGIYLASESTFYRVLKENSMQHHRGRAKSPCSRPISTHYATGPNQVWMWDITWLPGPAKGIYFYLYLILDLFSRKIIAWEIWTEESSQNASILVRRATAEVI
;
A
#
# COMPACT_ATOMS: atom_id res chain seq x y z
N MET A 1 -27.58 -10.74 17.03
CA MET A 1 -26.24 -10.71 17.66
C MET A 1 -25.40 -11.97 17.36
N GLY A 2 -26.04 -13.07 16.97
CA GLY A 2 -25.37 -14.22 16.37
C GLY A 2 -24.66 -13.85 15.09
N GLY A 3 -23.38 -14.17 15.02
CA GLY A 3 -22.56 -13.98 13.84
C GLY A 3 -21.61 -15.15 13.65
N PRO A 4 -20.78 -15.13 12.59
CA PRO A 4 -19.79 -16.16 12.35
C PRO A 4 -18.86 -16.36 13.55
N ARG A 5 -18.39 -17.60 13.74
CA ARG A 5 -17.41 -17.96 14.77
C ARG A 5 -16.24 -16.97 14.73
N GLY A 6 -15.95 -16.34 15.87
CA GLY A 6 -14.81 -15.42 16.01
C GLY A 6 -15.16 -13.93 16.05
N ARG A 7 -16.42 -13.56 15.77
CA ARG A 7 -16.88 -12.16 15.88
C ARG A 7 -16.74 -11.66 17.33
N LEU A 8 -16.14 -10.48 17.49
CA LEU A 8 -16.04 -9.81 18.78
C LEU A 8 -17.41 -9.25 19.16
N ILE A 9 -17.92 -9.67 20.32
CA ILE A 9 -19.12 -9.11 20.95
C ILE A 9 -18.62 -8.32 22.14
N SER A 10 -18.90 -7.01 22.13
CA SER A 10 -18.43 -6.09 23.17
C SER A 10 -19.03 -6.44 24.54
N ALA A 11 -18.42 -5.95 25.62
CA ALA A 11 -18.93 -6.18 26.97
C ALA A 11 -20.33 -5.57 27.17
N SER A 12 -20.57 -4.39 26.59
CA SER A 12 -21.89 -3.75 26.60
C SER A 12 -22.93 -4.59 25.87
N ASP A 13 -22.61 -5.09 24.67
CA ASP A 13 -23.56 -5.91 23.90
C ASP A 13 -23.89 -7.22 24.63
N ARG A 14 -22.92 -7.82 25.34
CA ARG A 14 -23.16 -9.00 26.18
C ARG A 14 -24.09 -8.69 27.35
N GLN A 15 -23.90 -7.55 28.04
CA GLN A 15 -24.77 -7.12 29.13
C GLN A 15 -26.20 -6.87 28.64
N THR A 16 -26.36 -6.16 27.53
CA THR A 16 -27.66 -5.92 26.90
C THR A 16 -28.34 -7.24 26.49
N ALA A 17 -27.58 -8.17 25.90
CA ALA A 17 -28.12 -9.49 25.54
C ALA A 17 -28.58 -10.30 26.77
N ILE A 18 -27.82 -10.28 27.88
CA ILE A 18 -28.22 -10.96 29.12
C ILE A 18 -29.50 -10.35 29.69
N MET A 19 -29.60 -9.02 29.68
CA MET A 19 -30.76 -8.27 30.18
C MET A 19 -32.02 -8.59 29.36
N LEU A 20 -31.96 -8.47 28.03
CA LEU A 20 -33.08 -8.74 27.13
C LEU A 20 -33.54 -10.21 27.22
N ILE A 21 -32.61 -11.16 27.33
CA ILE A 21 -32.98 -12.57 27.51
C ILE A 21 -33.64 -12.80 28.87
N LYS A 22 -33.19 -12.11 29.91
CA LYS A 22 -33.82 -12.21 31.23
C LYS A 22 -35.25 -11.66 31.19
N GLU A 23 -35.46 -10.48 30.63
CA GLU A 23 -36.78 -9.83 30.49
C GLU A 23 -37.78 -10.69 29.70
N THR A 24 -37.34 -11.29 28.59
CA THR A 24 -38.18 -12.18 27.78
C THR A 24 -38.53 -13.49 28.48
N VAL A 25 -37.60 -14.06 29.26
CA VAL A 25 -37.86 -15.25 30.08
C VAL A 25 -38.81 -14.96 31.24
N ASP A 26 -38.63 -13.82 31.91
CA ASP A 26 -39.51 -13.36 32.99
C ASP A 26 -40.94 -13.10 32.46
N SER A 27 -41.06 -12.72 31.18
CA SER A 27 -42.34 -12.57 30.45
C SER A 27 -42.94 -13.91 29.95
N GLY A 28 -42.35 -15.06 30.33
CA GLY A 28 -42.88 -16.40 30.07
C GLY A 28 -42.30 -17.12 28.84
N ALA A 29 -41.31 -16.57 28.16
CA ALA A 29 -40.66 -17.24 27.04
C ALA A 29 -39.66 -18.32 27.50
N ARG A 30 -39.50 -19.38 26.70
CA ARG A 30 -38.43 -20.37 26.94
C ARG A 30 -37.06 -19.73 26.63
N GLU A 31 -36.10 -19.88 27.53
CA GLU A 31 -34.73 -19.33 27.39
C GLU A 31 -34.07 -19.74 26.06
N ALA A 32 -34.30 -20.98 25.61
CA ALA A 32 -33.77 -21.47 24.33
C ALA A 32 -34.34 -20.72 23.11
N ALA A 33 -35.62 -20.30 23.16
CA ALA A 33 -36.24 -19.52 22.09
C ALA A 33 -35.69 -18.08 22.07
N ALA A 34 -35.56 -17.44 23.24
CA ALA A 34 -34.97 -16.10 23.36
C ALA A 34 -33.49 -16.08 22.89
N CYS A 35 -32.72 -17.12 23.20
CA CYS A 35 -31.36 -17.26 22.70
C CYS A 35 -31.31 -17.39 21.17
N LYS A 36 -32.25 -18.13 20.58
CA LYS A 36 -32.34 -18.36 19.13
C LYS A 36 -32.61 -17.07 18.37
N GLU A 37 -33.53 -16.23 18.85
CA GLU A 37 -33.84 -14.92 18.24
C GLU A 37 -32.63 -13.98 18.23
N LEU A 38 -31.84 -13.98 19.31
CA LEU A 38 -30.60 -13.20 19.36
C LEU A 38 -29.45 -13.83 18.57
N GLY A 39 -29.61 -15.05 18.07
CA GLY A 39 -28.63 -15.82 17.31
C GLY A 39 -27.50 -16.40 18.16
N ILE A 40 -27.70 -16.54 19.46
CA ILE A 40 -26.70 -17.11 20.38
C ILE A 40 -27.13 -18.49 20.88
N THR A 41 -26.17 -19.34 21.23
CA THR A 41 -26.48 -20.63 21.85
C THR A 41 -26.70 -20.45 23.36
N GLN A 42 -27.54 -21.29 23.96
CA GLN A 42 -27.76 -21.28 25.42
C GLN A 42 -26.45 -21.46 26.20
N ARG A 43 -25.51 -22.26 25.68
CA ARG A 43 -24.17 -22.45 26.26
C ARG A 43 -23.34 -21.16 26.27
N THR A 44 -23.53 -20.29 25.28
CA THR A 44 -22.87 -18.96 25.23
C THR A 44 -23.44 -18.05 26.32
N LEU A 45 -24.77 -18.05 26.51
CA LEU A 45 -25.43 -17.28 27.57
C LEU A 45 -24.99 -17.76 28.97
N GLN A 46 -24.96 -19.08 29.20
CA GLN A 46 -24.48 -19.66 30.46
C GLN A 46 -23.02 -19.27 30.75
N ARG A 47 -22.16 -19.24 29.73
CA ARG A 47 -20.78 -18.76 29.86
C ARG A 47 -20.72 -17.28 30.25
N TRP A 48 -21.57 -16.43 29.67
CA TRP A 48 -21.61 -15.00 30.05
C TRP A 48 -22.20 -14.76 31.44
N ARG A 49 -23.11 -15.62 31.92
CA ARG A 49 -23.69 -15.53 33.28
C ARG A 49 -22.77 -16.09 34.37
N SER A 50 -21.77 -16.90 34.02
CA SER A 50 -20.87 -17.50 35.01
C SER A 50 -19.95 -16.47 35.64
N LYS A 51 -19.94 -16.39 36.99
CA LYS A 51 -19.00 -15.53 37.75
C LYS A 51 -17.52 -15.84 37.49
N LEU A 52 -17.22 -17.04 36.97
CA LEU A 52 -15.87 -17.49 36.62
C LEU A 52 -15.37 -16.94 35.29
N SER A 53 -16.24 -16.36 34.46
CA SER A 53 -15.88 -15.79 33.15
C SER A 53 -16.10 -14.28 33.15
N PRO A 54 -15.05 -13.48 32.93
CA PRO A 54 -15.22 -12.04 32.76
C PRO A 54 -16.19 -11.72 31.62
N ILE A 55 -16.97 -10.65 31.79
CA ILE A 55 -17.92 -10.17 30.76
C ILE A 55 -17.16 -9.79 29.48
N GLU A 56 -15.92 -9.34 29.59
CA GLU A 56 -15.07 -8.94 28.47
C GLU A 56 -14.51 -10.13 27.65
N ASP A 57 -14.15 -9.86 26.40
CA ASP A 57 -13.48 -10.86 25.56
C ASP A 57 -12.02 -11.05 25.99
N GLN A 58 -11.76 -12.16 26.68
CA GLN A 58 -10.44 -12.52 27.20
C GLN A 58 -9.42 -12.92 26.11
N ARG A 59 -9.83 -13.04 24.84
CA ARG A 59 -8.88 -13.34 23.74
C ARG A 59 -7.81 -12.27 23.54
N LYS A 60 -8.09 -11.03 23.96
CA LYS A 60 -7.10 -9.93 23.94
C LYS A 60 -6.04 -10.09 25.04
N HIS A 61 -6.40 -10.71 26.16
CA HIS A 61 -5.53 -10.91 27.32
C HIS A 61 -4.81 -12.26 27.32
N ALA A 62 -5.04 -13.09 26.28
CA ALA A 62 -4.33 -14.34 26.12
C ALA A 62 -2.82 -14.09 26.01
N LYS A 63 -2.05 -14.61 26.97
CA LYS A 63 -0.58 -14.61 26.92
C LYS A 63 -0.15 -15.47 25.72
N ARG A 64 0.27 -14.81 24.64
CA ARG A 64 0.85 -15.49 23.48
C ARG A 64 2.36 -15.58 23.69
N PRO A 65 2.96 -16.78 23.75
CA PRO A 65 4.41 -16.90 23.85
C PRO A 65 5.07 -16.24 22.64
N ALA A 66 6.29 -15.74 22.82
CA ALA A 66 7.05 -15.20 21.71
C ALA A 66 7.28 -16.31 20.65
N PRO A 67 7.12 -16.01 19.35
CA PRO A 67 7.41 -16.99 18.30
C PRO A 67 8.86 -17.46 18.38
N ILE A 68 9.10 -18.75 18.14
CA ILE A 68 10.46 -19.33 18.13
C ILE A 68 11.35 -18.63 17.09
N ASN A 69 10.79 -18.26 15.95
CA ASN A 69 11.52 -17.60 14.84
C ASN A 69 11.63 -16.08 15.02
N LYS A 70 11.41 -15.56 16.23
CA LYS A 70 11.55 -14.13 16.49
C LYS A 70 13.03 -13.79 16.53
N LEU A 71 13.46 -12.87 15.66
CA LEU A 71 14.85 -12.41 15.66
C LEU A 71 15.26 -11.92 17.04
N SER A 72 16.45 -12.34 17.45
CA SER A 72 17.10 -11.87 18.66
C SER A 72 17.45 -10.38 18.55
N ILE A 73 17.83 -9.78 19.69
CA ILE A 73 18.23 -8.37 19.71
C ILE A 73 19.55 -8.19 18.95
N GLU A 74 20.44 -9.17 19.06
CA GLU A 74 21.74 -9.21 18.38
C GLU A 74 21.58 -9.31 16.86
N GLU A 75 20.68 -10.18 16.37
CA GLU A 75 20.39 -10.30 14.94
C GLU A 75 19.80 -9.00 14.36
N ARG A 76 18.93 -8.34 15.13
CA ARG A 76 18.37 -7.04 14.76
C ARG A 76 19.44 -5.96 14.70
N GLN A 77 20.38 -5.97 15.65
CA GLN A 77 21.50 -5.04 15.67
C GLN A 77 22.43 -5.27 14.48
N ALA A 78 22.72 -6.52 14.12
CA ALA A 78 23.51 -6.86 12.94
C ALA A 78 22.88 -6.34 11.64
N ILE A 79 21.54 -6.38 11.52
CA ILE A 79 20.80 -5.78 10.39
C ILE A 79 21.03 -4.26 10.33
N ILE A 80 20.90 -3.56 11.46
CA ILE A 80 21.06 -2.11 11.56
C ILE A 80 22.48 -1.70 11.20
N GLU A 81 23.48 -2.39 11.76
CA GLU A 81 24.88 -2.14 11.47
C GLU A 81 25.19 -2.34 10.00
N THR A 82 24.71 -3.45 9.42
CA THR A 82 24.93 -3.76 8.01
C THR A 82 24.29 -2.70 7.10
N ALA A 83 23.07 -2.24 7.41
CA ALA A 83 22.38 -1.20 6.65
C ALA A 83 23.05 0.19 6.76
N ASN A 84 23.88 0.43 7.79
CA ASN A 84 24.60 1.68 8.01
C ASN A 84 26.07 1.64 7.54
N ARG A 85 26.59 0.49 7.13
CA ARG A 85 27.93 0.39 6.52
C ARG A 85 28.03 1.28 5.27
N ALA A 86 29.21 1.84 5.03
CA ALA A 86 29.45 2.78 3.92
C ALA A 86 29.00 2.24 2.55
N GLU A 87 29.17 0.93 2.33
CA GLU A 87 28.76 0.24 1.10
C GLU A 87 27.23 0.19 0.90
N PHE A 88 26.46 0.06 1.98
CA PHE A 88 25.02 -0.19 1.95
C PHE A 88 24.18 1.01 2.36
N LYS A 89 24.78 2.06 2.94
CA LYS A 89 24.10 3.25 3.49
C LYS A 89 23.11 3.88 2.51
N SER A 90 23.45 3.93 1.22
CA SER A 90 22.61 4.55 0.18
C SER A 90 21.74 3.57 -0.59
N LEU A 91 21.76 2.28 -0.26
CA LEU A 91 21.02 1.24 -0.97
C LEU A 91 19.75 0.84 -0.20
N PRO A 92 18.65 0.53 -0.90
CA PRO A 92 17.46 -0.02 -0.28
C PRO A 92 17.67 -1.49 0.14
N PRO A 93 16.88 -2.02 1.10
CA PRO A 93 16.88 -3.44 1.46
C PRO A 93 16.77 -4.41 0.28
N SER A 94 16.01 -4.05 -0.76
CA SER A 94 15.89 -4.82 -2.01
C SER A 94 17.20 -5.05 -2.74
N GLN A 95 18.22 -4.20 -2.51
CA GLN A 95 19.56 -4.34 -3.07
C GLN A 95 20.57 -4.87 -2.06
N ILE A 96 20.39 -4.57 -0.77
CA ILE A 96 21.29 -5.04 0.30
C ILE A 96 21.19 -6.56 0.44
N VAL A 97 19.98 -7.12 0.52
CA VAL A 97 19.77 -8.54 0.78
C VAL A 97 20.37 -9.43 -0.33
N PRO A 98 20.14 -9.18 -1.64
CA PRO A 98 20.79 -9.95 -2.69
C PRO A 98 22.32 -9.85 -2.66
N ARG A 99 22.89 -8.65 -2.44
CA ARG A 99 24.36 -8.47 -2.36
C ARG A 99 25.00 -9.22 -1.19
N LEU A 100 24.29 -9.34 -0.07
CA LEU A 100 24.74 -10.15 1.06
C LEU A 100 24.66 -11.65 0.71
N ALA A 101 23.58 -12.07 0.05
CA ALA A 101 23.40 -13.44 -0.42
C ALA A 101 24.49 -13.84 -1.44
N ASP A 102 24.88 -12.95 -2.35
CA ASP A 102 25.99 -13.15 -3.29
C ASP A 102 27.33 -13.40 -2.57
N ARG A 103 27.47 -12.91 -1.33
CA ARG A 103 28.63 -13.12 -0.45
C ARG A 103 28.46 -14.33 0.49
N GLY A 104 27.37 -15.08 0.37
CA GLY A 104 27.03 -16.20 1.25
C GLY A 104 26.58 -15.78 2.65
N ILE A 105 26.23 -14.51 2.88
CA ILE A 105 25.83 -13.99 4.18
C ILE A 105 24.31 -13.83 4.20
N TYR A 106 23.63 -14.56 5.08
CA TYR A 106 22.19 -14.40 5.31
C TYR A 106 21.92 -13.87 6.71
N LEU A 107 21.35 -12.67 6.81
CA LEU A 107 20.90 -12.07 8.07
C LEU A 107 19.40 -12.23 8.27
N ALA A 108 18.60 -11.83 7.28
CA ALA A 108 17.15 -11.93 7.31
C ALA A 108 16.53 -11.68 5.91
N SER A 109 15.23 -11.95 5.79
CA SER A 109 14.45 -11.60 4.61
C SER A 109 14.35 -10.08 4.39
N GLU A 110 14.09 -9.67 3.15
CA GLU A 110 13.86 -8.26 2.79
C GLU A 110 12.74 -7.61 3.61
N SER A 111 11.63 -8.33 3.80
CA SER A 111 10.50 -7.87 4.63
C SER A 111 10.90 -7.64 6.09
N THR A 112 11.80 -8.46 6.62
CA THR A 112 12.34 -8.29 7.97
C THR A 112 13.27 -7.07 8.05
N PHE A 113 14.13 -6.87 7.05
CA PHE A 113 14.96 -5.66 6.94
C PHE A 113 14.10 -4.39 6.98
N TYR A 114 13.05 -4.32 6.15
CA TYR A 114 12.14 -3.16 6.18
C TYR A 114 11.47 -2.97 7.53
N ARG A 115 10.99 -4.04 8.16
CA ARG A 115 10.37 -3.95 9.49
C ARG A 115 11.34 -3.43 10.54
N VAL A 116 12.56 -3.96 10.59
CA VAL A 116 13.60 -3.52 11.55
C VAL A 116 13.99 -2.07 11.31
N LEU A 117 14.22 -1.67 10.05
CA LEU A 117 14.56 -0.28 9.72
C LEU A 117 13.40 0.68 10.04
N LYS A 118 12.14 0.26 9.81
CA LYS A 118 10.96 1.06 10.16
C LYS A 118 10.81 1.24 11.67
N GLU A 119 10.99 0.17 12.45
CA GLU A 119 10.95 0.22 13.92
C GLU A 119 12.02 1.15 14.51
N ASN A 120 13.15 1.32 13.82
CA ASN A 120 14.24 2.23 14.22
C ASN A 120 14.17 3.61 13.52
N SER A 121 13.07 3.94 12.83
CA SER A 121 12.92 5.19 12.08
C SER A 121 14.01 5.45 11.03
N MET A 122 14.62 4.40 10.46
CA MET A 122 15.71 4.47 9.48
C MET A 122 15.24 4.25 8.02
N GLN A 123 13.92 4.19 7.80
CA GLN A 123 13.30 4.06 6.48
C GLN A 123 13.19 5.43 5.79
N HIS A 124 14.33 6.11 5.63
CA HIS A 124 14.40 7.37 4.89
C HIS A 124 14.67 7.11 3.41
N HIS A 125 14.48 8.15 2.60
CA HIS A 125 14.83 8.11 1.18
C HIS A 125 16.31 7.76 1.00
N ARG A 126 16.58 6.66 0.28
CA ARG A 126 17.92 6.16 0.00
C ARG A 126 18.16 6.22 -1.50
N GLY A 127 19.31 6.75 -1.89
CA GLY A 127 19.73 6.86 -3.29
C GLY A 127 19.84 8.30 -3.79
N ARG A 128 20.17 8.44 -5.08
CA ARG A 128 20.39 9.75 -5.73
C ARG A 128 19.12 10.38 -6.31
N ALA A 129 18.01 9.65 -6.32
CA ALA A 129 16.74 10.18 -6.81
C ALA A 129 16.36 11.41 -5.98
N LYS A 130 15.83 12.46 -6.60
CA LYS A 130 15.28 13.59 -5.85
C LYS A 130 14.03 13.14 -5.11
N SER A 131 13.82 13.64 -3.89
CA SER A 131 12.56 13.44 -3.19
C SER A 131 11.40 13.94 -4.07
N PRO A 132 10.26 13.22 -4.12
CA PRO A 132 9.07 13.70 -4.81
C PRO A 132 8.69 15.08 -4.27
N CYS A 133 8.58 16.06 -5.16
CA CYS A 133 8.14 17.40 -4.82
C CYS A 133 6.72 17.61 -5.35
N SER A 134 5.81 18.08 -4.51
CA SER A 134 4.47 18.46 -4.93
C SER A 134 4.59 19.69 -5.84
N ARG A 135 4.41 19.50 -7.14
CA ARG A 135 4.37 20.60 -8.10
C ARG A 135 3.01 21.32 -7.97
N PRO A 136 2.97 22.66 -8.07
CA PRO A 136 1.70 23.37 -8.16
C PRO A 136 0.90 22.82 -9.35
N ILE A 137 -0.41 22.73 -9.16
CA ILE A 137 -1.35 22.20 -10.16
C ILE A 137 -1.16 23.01 -11.46
N SER A 138 -1.03 22.32 -12.59
CA SER A 138 -0.88 22.97 -13.90
C SER A 138 -2.08 23.88 -14.16
N THR A 139 -1.83 25.10 -14.65
CA THR A 139 -2.86 26.11 -14.99
C THR A 139 -3.91 25.60 -16.00
N HIS A 140 -3.61 24.49 -16.69
CA HIS A 140 -4.44 23.90 -17.74
C HIS A 140 -5.10 22.62 -17.22
N TYR A 141 -6.41 22.51 -17.41
CA TYR A 141 -7.21 21.32 -17.10
C TYR A 141 -8.05 20.94 -18.32
N ALA A 142 -8.31 19.64 -18.49
CA ALA A 142 -9.20 19.11 -19.54
C ALA A 142 -10.30 18.27 -18.86
N THR A 143 -11.55 18.45 -19.30
CA THR A 143 -12.73 17.69 -18.84
C THR A 143 -13.12 16.56 -19.80
N GLY A 144 -12.52 16.54 -20.99
CA GLY A 144 -12.72 15.50 -22.00
C GLY A 144 -11.55 15.40 -22.99
N PRO A 145 -11.55 14.37 -23.85
CA PRO A 145 -10.52 14.19 -24.86
C PRO A 145 -10.54 15.30 -25.91
N ASN A 146 -9.39 15.59 -26.52
CA ASN A 146 -9.18 16.58 -27.58
C ASN A 146 -9.49 18.04 -27.19
N GLN A 147 -9.48 18.37 -25.90
CA GLN A 147 -9.64 19.76 -25.43
C GLN A 147 -8.30 20.48 -25.23
N VAL A 148 -7.30 19.75 -24.73
CA VAL A 148 -5.96 20.28 -24.47
C VAL A 148 -4.95 19.26 -24.91
N TRP A 149 -4.06 19.66 -25.82
CA TRP A 149 -2.91 18.86 -26.21
C TRP A 149 -1.65 19.38 -25.52
N MET A 150 -0.80 18.45 -25.11
CA MET A 150 0.57 18.73 -24.68
C MET A 150 1.50 18.21 -25.75
N TRP A 151 2.65 18.87 -25.89
CA TRP A 151 3.67 18.43 -26.82
C TRP A 151 5.05 18.57 -26.20
N ASP A 152 5.97 17.71 -26.61
CA ASP A 152 7.36 17.76 -26.24
C ASP A 152 8.26 17.25 -27.38
N ILE A 153 9.54 17.62 -27.29
CA ILE A 153 10.59 17.15 -28.19
C ILE A 153 11.55 16.29 -27.36
N THR A 154 11.64 15.01 -27.71
CA THR A 154 12.53 14.06 -27.03
C THR A 154 13.71 13.71 -27.93
N TRP A 155 14.92 13.81 -27.37
CA TRP A 155 16.15 13.43 -28.07
C TRP A 155 16.35 11.92 -27.97
N LEU A 156 16.28 11.24 -29.11
CA LEU A 156 16.51 9.81 -29.23
C LEU A 156 17.97 9.56 -29.62
N PRO A 157 18.68 8.62 -28.95
CA PRO A 157 20.04 8.27 -29.32
C PRO A 157 20.06 7.65 -30.72
N GLY A 158 20.92 8.18 -31.59
CA GLY A 158 21.15 7.66 -32.93
C GLY A 158 22.13 6.48 -32.98
N PRO A 159 22.50 6.03 -34.19
CA PRO A 159 23.39 4.87 -34.37
C PRO A 159 24.83 5.11 -33.91
N ALA A 160 25.23 6.37 -33.71
CA ALA A 160 26.56 6.74 -33.23
C ALA A 160 26.48 7.86 -32.19
N LYS A 161 27.50 7.92 -31.33
CA LYS A 161 27.61 8.94 -30.27
C LYS A 161 27.65 10.34 -30.89
N GLY A 162 26.76 11.21 -30.42
CA GLY A 162 26.62 12.59 -30.93
C GLY A 162 25.62 12.74 -32.07
N ILE A 163 25.11 11.64 -32.63
CA ILE A 163 23.97 11.66 -33.55
C ILE A 163 22.70 11.45 -32.73
N TYR A 164 21.74 12.36 -32.89
CA TYR A 164 20.44 12.27 -32.25
C TYR A 164 19.34 12.39 -33.29
N PHE A 165 18.22 11.73 -33.03
CA PHE A 165 16.97 12.00 -33.72
C PHE A 165 16.03 12.73 -32.77
N TYR A 166 15.21 13.61 -33.32
CA TYR A 166 14.32 14.47 -32.55
C TYR A 166 12.89 13.97 -32.75
N LEU A 167 12.35 13.31 -31.73
CA LEU A 167 10.96 12.88 -31.70
C LEU A 167 10.10 14.05 -31.25
N TYR A 168 9.26 14.54 -32.15
CA TYR A 168 8.20 15.48 -31.85
C TYR A 168 6.94 14.67 -31.54
N LEU A 169 6.36 14.90 -30.37
CA LEU A 169 5.22 14.13 -29.89
C LEU A 169 4.11 15.07 -29.43
N ILE A 170 2.87 14.81 -29.88
CA ILE A 170 1.66 15.49 -29.41
C ILE A 170 0.78 14.46 -28.71
N LEU A 171 0.46 14.73 -27.45
CA LEU A 171 -0.37 13.91 -26.58
C LEU A 171 -1.64 14.66 -26.17
N ASP A 172 -2.75 13.94 -26.08
CA ASP A 172 -3.96 14.46 -25.46
C ASP A 172 -3.83 14.44 -23.92
N LEU A 173 -4.15 15.57 -23.26
CA LEU A 173 -4.00 15.72 -21.82
C LEU A 173 -4.92 14.79 -21.02
N PHE A 174 -6.16 14.59 -21.49
CA PHE A 174 -7.17 13.82 -20.78
C PHE A 174 -6.99 12.31 -20.95
N SER A 175 -6.94 11.85 -22.21
CA SER A 175 -6.89 10.42 -22.55
C SER A 175 -5.48 9.83 -22.56
N ARG A 176 -4.44 10.67 -22.55
CA ARG A 176 -3.02 10.28 -22.70
C ARG A 176 -2.69 9.57 -24.01
N LYS A 177 -3.59 9.65 -25.00
CA LYS A 177 -3.36 9.09 -26.33
C LYS A 177 -2.40 9.96 -27.13
N ILE A 178 -1.59 9.31 -27.95
CA ILE A 178 -0.76 9.97 -28.96
C ILE A 178 -1.68 10.43 -30.08
N ILE A 179 -1.69 11.74 -30.33
CA ILE A 179 -2.46 12.36 -31.41
C ILE A 179 -1.62 12.38 -32.68
N ALA A 180 -0.37 12.83 -32.58
CA ALA A 180 0.55 12.84 -33.71
C ALA A 180 1.99 12.73 -33.22
N TRP A 181 2.85 12.15 -34.04
CA TRP A 181 4.28 12.10 -33.78
C TRP A 181 5.08 12.05 -35.08
N GLU A 182 6.29 12.62 -35.07
CA GLU A 182 7.25 12.54 -36.15
C GLU A 182 8.68 12.54 -35.62
N ILE A 183 9.61 11.96 -36.38
CA ILE A 183 11.02 11.94 -36.05
C ILE A 183 11.80 12.67 -37.13
N TRP A 184 12.63 13.61 -36.71
CA TRP A 184 13.45 14.42 -37.59
C TRP A 184 14.94 14.31 -37.23
N THR A 185 15.82 14.63 -38.18
CA THR A 185 17.27 14.64 -37.95
C THR A 185 17.77 15.93 -37.31
N GLU A 186 16.93 16.96 -37.26
CA GLU A 186 17.22 18.26 -36.66
C GLU A 186 16.04 18.82 -35.89
N GLU A 187 16.34 19.63 -34.88
CA GLU A 187 15.34 20.39 -34.13
C GLU A 187 15.08 21.72 -34.85
N SER A 188 13.88 21.85 -35.42
CA SER A 188 13.46 22.99 -36.21
C SER A 188 11.99 23.36 -35.95
N SER A 189 11.67 24.66 -36.01
CA SER A 189 10.30 25.16 -35.81
C SER A 189 9.39 24.82 -37.00
N GLN A 190 9.96 24.67 -38.20
CA GLN A 190 9.27 24.22 -39.40
C GLN A 190 8.72 22.81 -39.20
N ASN A 191 9.50 21.90 -38.64
CA ASN A 191 9.10 20.52 -38.34
C ASN A 191 7.93 20.48 -37.35
N ALA A 192 7.98 21.33 -36.31
CA ALA A 192 6.86 21.49 -35.37
C ALA A 192 5.57 21.96 -36.07
N SER A 193 5.68 22.93 -36.98
CA SER A 193 4.53 23.45 -37.72
C SER A 193 3.88 22.39 -38.61
N ILE A 194 4.70 21.58 -39.30
CA ILE A 194 4.23 20.47 -40.14
C ILE A 194 3.45 19.46 -39.28
N LEU A 195 4.02 19.05 -38.15
CA LEU A 195 3.39 18.10 -37.24
C LEU A 195 2.04 18.61 -36.73
N VAL A 196 1.98 19.87 -36.28
CA VAL A 196 0.75 20.48 -35.76
C VAL A 196 -0.33 20.53 -36.85
N ARG A 197 0.02 20.94 -38.07
CA ARG A 197 -0.94 20.97 -39.20
C ARG A 197 -1.52 19.59 -39.48
N ARG A 198 -0.67 18.55 -39.49
CA ARG A 198 -1.11 17.16 -39.68
C ARG A 198 -2.03 16.70 -38.55
N ALA A 199 -1.64 16.96 -37.30
CA ALA A 199 -2.43 16.60 -36.12
C ALA A 199 -3.83 17.24 -36.15
N THR A 200 -3.93 18.51 -36.56
CA THR A 200 -5.23 19.18 -36.68
C THR A 200 -6.09 18.66 -37.83
N ALA A 201 -5.47 18.12 -38.90
CA ALA A 201 -6.20 17.58 -40.04
C ALA A 201 -6.80 16.19 -39.76
N GLU A 202 -6.19 15.40 -38.87
CA GLU A 202 -6.63 14.04 -38.54
C GLU A 202 -7.71 13.98 -37.43
N VAL A 203 -7.96 15.09 -36.72
CA VAL A 203 -8.87 15.15 -35.56
C VAL A 203 -10.21 15.85 -35.87
N ILE A 204 -10.40 16.32 -37.11
CA ILE A 204 -11.70 16.81 -37.64
C ILE A 204 -12.40 15.65 -38.34
#